data_AF-A0A841LB43-F1
#
_entry.id   AF-A0A841LB43-F1
#
_cell.length_a   1.000
_cell.length_b   1.000
_cell.length_c   1.000
_cell.angle_alpha   90.00
_cell.angle_beta   90.00
_cell.angle_gamma   90.00
#
_symmetry.space_group_name_H-M   'P 1'
#
loop_
_entity.id
_entity.type
_entity.pdbx_description
1 polymer ?
#
loop_
_entity_poly.entity_id
_entity_poly.type
_entity_poly.pdbx_seq_one_letter_code
_entity_poly.pdbx_strand_id
1 'polypeptide(L)'
;MHSPRSDTLAAVSRETETLALDAIHTAVSSHETRGARRLWNRRQLGDAAYLVLVTTGWFVGNVLGILGCAVVFFIILGAGQWDAFFLQIDNLASRYVAADHGRRWMFEHYLVQTFMVLLIGSTLLRAPGFVRRVRRELAQEPGK
;
A
#
# COMPACT_ATOMS: atom_id res chain seq x y z
N MET A 1 -50.50 52.37 -32.77
CA MET A 1 -49.74 51.67 -33.83
C MET A 1 -48.48 51.11 -33.17
N HIS A 2 -48.58 49.91 -32.57
CA HIS A 2 -47.45 49.25 -31.92
C HIS A 2 -46.60 48.61 -33.02
N SER A 3 -45.32 49.00 -33.11
CA SER A 3 -44.42 48.56 -34.17
C SER A 3 -43.94 47.13 -33.87
N PRO A 4 -44.12 46.14 -34.76
CA PRO A 4 -43.77 44.74 -34.52
C PRO A 4 -42.26 44.48 -34.31
N ARG A 5 -41.42 45.50 -34.52
CA ARG A 5 -39.95 45.42 -34.40
C ARG A 5 -39.45 45.58 -32.96
N SER A 6 -40.21 46.21 -32.06
CA SER A 6 -39.83 46.32 -30.64
C SER A 6 -39.91 44.96 -29.93
N ASP A 7 -40.91 44.18 -30.29
CA ASP A 7 -41.25 42.94 -29.60
C ASP A 7 -40.27 41.82 -29.98
N THR A 8 -39.75 41.85 -31.22
CA THR A 8 -38.71 40.93 -31.69
C THR A 8 -37.35 41.17 -31.05
N LEU A 9 -36.97 42.43 -30.79
CA LEU A 9 -35.69 42.75 -30.12
C LEU A 9 -35.73 42.38 -28.64
N ALA A 10 -36.88 42.57 -27.98
CA ALA A 10 -37.08 42.15 -26.60
C ALA A 10 -37.05 40.61 -26.46
N ALA A 11 -37.58 39.88 -27.45
CA ALA A 11 -37.53 38.42 -27.48
C ALA A 11 -36.10 37.89 -27.64
N VAL A 12 -35.33 38.43 -28.59
CA VAL A 12 -33.92 38.06 -28.80
C VAL A 12 -33.07 38.36 -27.57
N SER A 13 -33.30 39.51 -26.90
CA SER A 13 -32.58 39.85 -25.66
C SER A 13 -32.81 38.82 -24.55
N ARG A 14 -34.07 38.39 -24.34
CA ARG A 14 -34.39 37.35 -23.34
C ARG A 14 -33.77 36.00 -23.71
N GLU A 15 -33.77 35.62 -24.98
CA GLU A 15 -33.10 34.40 -25.42
C GLU A 15 -31.60 34.45 -25.14
N THR A 16 -30.93 35.58 -25.41
CA THR A 16 -29.51 35.74 -25.08
C THR A 16 -29.23 35.71 -23.59
N GLU A 17 -30.10 36.29 -22.75
CA GLU A 17 -29.98 36.23 -21.29
C GLU A 17 -30.15 34.80 -20.77
N THR A 18 -31.12 34.05 -21.29
CA THR A 18 -31.33 32.65 -20.88
C THR A 18 -30.16 31.74 -21.28
N LEU A 19 -29.61 31.92 -22.49
CA LEU A 19 -28.42 31.20 -22.93
C LEU A 19 -27.17 31.57 -22.11
N ALA A 20 -27.02 32.85 -21.75
CA ALA A 20 -25.93 33.29 -20.89
C ALA A 20 -26.03 32.71 -19.48
N LEU A 21 -27.24 32.67 -18.90
CA LEU A 21 -27.48 32.09 -17.58
C LEU A 21 -27.26 30.57 -17.56
N ASP A 22 -27.67 29.86 -18.61
CA ASP A 22 -27.46 28.41 -18.73
C ASP A 22 -25.97 28.07 -18.90
N ALA A 23 -25.23 28.87 -19.67
CA ALA A 23 -23.79 28.73 -19.84
C ALA A 23 -23.03 28.96 -18.51
N ILE A 24 -23.43 29.97 -17.74
CA ILE A 24 -22.86 30.26 -16.40
C ILE A 24 -23.16 29.12 -15.43
N HIS A 25 -24.40 28.63 -15.38
CA HIS A 25 -24.79 27.53 -14.51
C HIS A 25 -24.03 26.23 -14.85
N THR A 26 -23.87 25.93 -16.14
CA THR A 26 -23.09 24.79 -16.63
C THR A 26 -21.61 24.92 -16.28
N ALA A 27 -21.03 26.12 -16.44
CA ALA A 27 -19.63 26.37 -16.08
C ALA A 27 -19.40 26.22 -14.57
N VAL A 28 -20.29 26.77 -13.73
CA VAL A 28 -20.24 26.66 -12.26
C VAL A 28 -20.36 25.20 -11.80
N SER A 29 -21.36 24.47 -12.32
CA SER A 29 -21.55 23.04 -12.07
C SER A 29 -20.31 22.20 -12.48
N SER A 30 -19.70 22.52 -13.62
CA SER A 30 -18.49 21.84 -14.08
C SER A 30 -17.29 22.09 -13.16
N HIS A 31 -17.22 23.26 -12.52
CA HIS A 31 -16.12 23.65 -11.64
C HIS A 31 -16.24 22.98 -10.26
N GLU A 32 -17.46 22.91 -9.71
CA GLU A 32 -17.73 22.20 -8.45
C GLU A 32 -17.43 20.71 -8.57
N THR A 33 -17.85 20.06 -9.67
CA THR A 33 -17.59 18.63 -9.89
C THR A 33 -16.12 18.31 -10.13
N ARG A 34 -15.32 19.24 -10.66
CA ARG A 34 -13.85 19.08 -10.83
C ARG A 34 -13.11 19.23 -9.50
N GLY A 35 -13.53 20.16 -8.64
CA GLY A 35 -12.97 20.36 -7.30
C GLY A 35 -13.19 19.14 -6.40
N ALA A 36 -14.43 18.64 -6.35
CA ALA A 36 -14.79 17.45 -5.56
C ALA A 36 -13.98 16.22 -5.99
N ARG A 37 -13.81 15.99 -7.31
CA ARG A 37 -13.00 14.88 -7.84
C ARG A 37 -11.52 14.99 -7.48
N ARG A 38 -10.93 16.19 -7.49
CA ARG A 38 -9.51 16.36 -7.10
C ARG A 38 -9.28 16.08 -5.63
N LEU A 39 -10.18 16.52 -4.75
CA LEU A 39 -10.09 16.25 -3.31
C LEU A 39 -10.27 14.76 -3.02
N TRP A 40 -11.22 14.12 -3.70
CA TRP A 40 -11.43 12.67 -3.64
C TRP A 40 -10.17 11.89 -4.05
N ASN A 41 -9.57 12.23 -5.19
CA ASN A 41 -8.35 11.57 -5.67
C ASN A 41 -7.17 11.75 -4.70
N ARG A 42 -7.02 12.93 -4.08
CA ARG A 42 -5.95 13.17 -3.09
C ARG A 42 -6.14 12.36 -1.82
N ARG A 43 -7.39 12.18 -1.36
CA ARG A 43 -7.72 11.31 -0.22
C ARG A 43 -7.42 9.84 -0.56
N GLN A 44 -7.88 9.35 -1.71
CA GLN A 44 -7.57 7.98 -2.15
C GLN A 44 -6.07 7.69 -2.27
N LEU A 45 -5.28 8.68 -2.72
CA LEU A 45 -3.82 8.56 -2.77
C LEU A 45 -3.20 8.51 -1.36
N GLY A 46 -3.75 9.28 -0.41
CA GLY A 46 -3.35 9.25 0.99
C GLY A 46 -3.61 7.88 1.62
N ASP A 47 -4.82 7.35 1.44
CA ASP A 47 -5.23 6.04 1.95
C ASP A 47 -4.38 4.90 1.34
N ALA A 48 -4.12 4.98 0.03
CA ALA A 48 -3.26 4.02 -0.65
C ALA A 48 -1.81 4.08 -0.15
N ALA A 49 -1.26 5.28 0.02
CA ALA A 49 0.09 5.46 0.57
C ALA A 49 0.19 4.93 2.02
N TYR A 50 -0.82 5.23 2.84
CA TYR A 50 -0.93 4.70 4.20
C TYR A 50 -0.97 3.17 4.21
N LEU A 51 -1.84 2.58 3.38
CA LEU A 51 -1.98 1.12 3.26
C LEU A 51 -0.67 0.46 2.85
N VAL A 52 0.04 1.03 1.86
CA VAL A 52 1.34 0.54 1.42
C VAL A 52 2.35 0.60 2.56
N LEU A 53 2.44 1.73 3.26
CA LEU A 53 3.41 1.91 4.33
C LEU A 53 3.16 0.97 5.51
N VAL A 54 1.90 0.86 5.94
CA VAL A 54 1.53 0.01 7.09
C VAL A 54 1.66 -1.48 6.75
N THR A 55 1.33 -1.88 5.51
CA THR A 55 1.53 -3.26 5.03
C THR A 55 3.00 -3.59 4.88
N THR A 56 3.80 -2.66 4.37
CA THR A 56 5.26 -2.82 4.24
C THR A 56 5.90 -2.96 5.61
N GLY A 57 5.57 -2.10 6.57
CA GLY A 57 6.08 -2.19 7.94
C GLY A 57 5.71 -3.50 8.62
N TRP A 58 4.47 -3.95 8.44
CA TRP A 58 4.03 -5.26 8.93
C TRP A 58 4.78 -6.41 8.28
N PHE A 59 4.98 -6.37 6.96
CA PHE A 59 5.71 -7.40 6.23
C PHE A 59 7.18 -7.48 6.65
N VAL A 60 7.86 -6.32 6.73
CA VAL A 60 9.24 -6.22 7.22
C VAL A 60 9.34 -6.76 8.65
N GLY A 61 8.37 -6.48 9.51
CA GLY A 61 8.32 -7.04 10.86
C GLY A 61 8.24 -8.58 10.89
N ASN A 62 7.51 -9.19 9.94
CA ASN A 62 7.47 -10.65 9.81
C ASN A 62 8.83 -11.21 9.35
N VAL A 63 9.42 -10.61 8.30
CA VAL A 63 10.75 -11.00 7.79
C VAL A 63 11.80 -10.87 8.89
N LEU A 64 11.83 -9.74 9.58
CA LEU A 64 12.78 -9.47 10.67
C LEU A 64 12.60 -10.43 11.84
N GLY A 65 11.34 -10.79 12.17
CA GLY A 65 11.05 -11.80 13.18
C GLY A 65 11.62 -13.17 12.81
N ILE A 66 11.47 -13.59 11.55
CA ILE A 66 11.99 -14.88 11.07
C ILE A 66 13.52 -14.89 11.05
N LEU A 67 14.13 -13.82 10.54
CA LEU A 67 15.59 -13.66 10.57
C LEU A 67 16.13 -13.62 12.00
N GLY A 68 15.44 -12.92 12.91
CA GLY A 68 15.77 -12.91 14.33
C GLY A 68 15.70 -14.31 14.96
N CYS A 69 14.67 -15.09 14.65
CA CYS A 69 14.58 -16.49 15.08
C CYS A 69 15.74 -17.33 14.55
N ALA A 70 16.15 -17.14 13.30
CA ALA A 70 17.32 -17.82 12.74
C ALA A 70 18.60 -17.44 13.50
N VAL A 71 18.82 -16.16 13.79
CA VAL A 71 19.98 -15.70 14.60
C VAL A 71 19.97 -16.34 15.98
N VAL A 72 18.83 -16.31 16.69
CA VAL A 72 18.69 -16.92 18.01
C VAL A 72 18.95 -18.43 17.96
N PHE A 73 18.51 -19.12 16.90
CA PHE A 73 18.78 -20.55 16.73
C PHE A 73 20.29 -20.85 16.68
N PHE A 74 21.08 -20.09 15.91
CA PHE A 74 22.54 -20.25 15.90
C PHE A 74 23.19 -19.89 17.23
N ILE A 75 22.67 -18.87 17.94
CA ILE A 75 23.17 -18.54 19.29
C ILE A 75 22.92 -19.69 20.26
N ILE A 76 21.73 -20.32 20.20
CA ILE A 76 21.39 -21.48 21.04
C ILE A 76 22.31 -22.66 20.72
N LEU A 77 22.55 -22.96 19.45
CA LEU A 77 23.51 -23.99 19.04
C LEU A 77 24.91 -23.68 19.58
N GLY A 78 25.28 -22.40 19.66
CA GLY A 78 26.54 -21.92 20.23
C GLY A 78 26.56 -21.83 21.76
N ALA A 79 25.59 -22.45 22.46
CA ALA A 79 25.46 -22.40 23.92
C ALA A 79 25.38 -20.96 24.49
N GLY A 80 24.89 -20.00 23.70
CA GLY A 80 24.82 -18.59 24.08
C GLY A 80 26.12 -17.79 23.91
N GLN A 81 27.19 -18.40 23.39
CA GLN A 81 28.48 -17.75 23.19
C GLN A 81 28.60 -17.17 21.78
N TRP A 82 29.03 -15.91 21.68
CA TRP A 82 29.25 -15.22 20.40
C TRP A 82 30.34 -15.89 19.55
N ASP A 83 31.41 -16.38 20.17
CA ASP A 83 32.50 -17.06 19.45
C ASP A 83 32.01 -18.36 18.78
N ALA A 84 31.20 -19.13 19.50
CA ALA A 84 30.63 -20.37 18.97
C ALA A 84 29.58 -20.12 17.87
N PHE A 85 28.83 -19.02 17.96
CA PHE A 85 27.93 -18.57 16.89
C PHE A 85 28.70 -18.29 15.59
N PHE A 86 29.78 -17.50 15.65
CA PHE A 86 30.58 -17.20 14.46
C PHE A 86 31.29 -18.43 13.92
N LEU A 87 31.73 -19.35 14.78
CA LEU A 87 32.32 -20.62 14.36
C LEU A 87 31.33 -21.47 13.56
N GLN A 88 30.04 -21.50 13.95
CA GLN A 88 29.02 -22.22 13.19
C GLN A 88 28.75 -21.59 11.83
N ILE A 89 28.74 -20.25 11.76
CA ILE A 89 28.61 -19.54 10.48
C ILE A 89 29.80 -19.83 9.58
N ASP A 90 31.02 -19.81 10.11
CA ASP A 90 32.23 -20.12 9.37
C ASP A 90 32.24 -21.57 8.86
N ASN A 91 31.79 -22.51 9.71
CA ASN A 91 31.64 -23.91 9.31
C ASN A 91 30.59 -24.08 8.19
N LEU A 92 29.46 -23.37 8.28
CA LEU A 92 28.43 -23.40 7.26
C LEU A 92 28.92 -22.79 5.95
N ALA A 93 29.57 -21.63 6.01
CA ALA A 93 30.10 -20.92 4.84
C ALA A 93 31.18 -21.72 4.12
N SER A 94 32.15 -22.26 4.87
CA SER A 94 33.21 -23.10 4.31
C SER A 94 32.63 -24.37 3.65
N ARG A 95 31.66 -25.03 4.29
CA ARG A 95 30.97 -26.19 3.69
C ARG A 95 30.14 -25.84 2.46
N TYR A 96 29.50 -24.67 2.44
CA TYR A 96 28.73 -24.20 1.29
C TYR A 96 29.63 -23.90 0.09
N VAL A 97 30.75 -23.21 0.31
CA VAL A 97 31.74 -22.91 -0.73
C VAL A 97 32.46 -24.17 -1.19
N ALA A 98 32.71 -25.15 -0.33
CA ALA A 98 33.31 -26.42 -0.73
C ALA A 98 32.33 -27.37 -1.44
N ALA A 99 31.02 -27.14 -1.36
CA ALA A 99 30.01 -28.02 -1.95
C ALA A 99 29.96 -27.90 -3.49
N ASP A 100 29.65 -29.01 -4.16
CA ASP A 100 29.34 -29.04 -5.58
C ASP A 100 28.00 -28.35 -5.90
N HIS A 101 27.79 -28.05 -7.18
CA HIS A 101 26.59 -27.33 -7.64
C HIS A 101 25.28 -28.02 -7.27
N GLY A 102 25.22 -29.35 -7.26
CA GLY A 102 24.01 -30.09 -6.90
C GLY A 102 23.65 -29.92 -5.42
N ARG A 103 24.65 -30.06 -4.54
CA ARG A 103 24.47 -29.85 -3.09
C ARG A 103 24.13 -28.41 -2.73
N ARG A 104 24.72 -27.42 -3.42
CA ARG A 104 24.37 -26.00 -3.22
C ARG A 104 22.92 -25.72 -3.60
N TRP A 105 22.49 -26.18 -4.77
CA TRP A 105 21.10 -26.00 -5.21
C TRP A 105 20.09 -26.61 -4.24
N MET A 106 20.38 -27.82 -3.74
CA MET A 106 19.50 -28.49 -2.77
C MET A 106 19.44 -27.73 -1.44
N PHE A 107 20.57 -27.19 -0.97
CA PHE A 107 20.61 -26.34 0.22
C PHE A 107 19.79 -25.06 0.02
N GLU A 108 19.99 -24.34 -1.10
CA GLU A 108 19.22 -23.14 -1.44
C GLU A 108 17.72 -23.44 -1.53
N HIS A 109 17.34 -24.56 -2.16
CA HIS A 109 15.96 -24.99 -2.27
C HIS A 109 15.30 -25.18 -0.91
N TYR A 110 15.95 -25.94 0.00
CA TYR A 110 15.42 -26.14 1.34
C TYR A 110 15.42 -24.87 2.18
N LEU A 111 16.41 -24.00 2.01
CA LEU A 111 16.48 -22.72 2.70
C LEU A 111 15.29 -21.84 2.29
N VAL A 112 15.05 -21.68 0.99
CA VAL A 112 13.92 -20.91 0.45
C VAL A 112 12.59 -21.54 0.88
N GLN A 113 12.45 -22.86 0.76
CA GLN A 113 11.24 -23.56 1.16
C GLN A 113 10.93 -23.36 2.65
N THR A 114 11.92 -23.52 3.52
CA THR A 114 11.77 -23.32 4.97
C THR A 114 11.40 -21.86 5.27
N PHE A 115 12.09 -20.91 4.65
CA PHE A 115 11.81 -19.49 4.82
C PHE A 115 10.38 -19.12 4.35
N MET A 116 9.94 -19.65 3.21
CA MET A 116 8.58 -19.44 2.69
C MET A 116 7.52 -20.02 3.61
N VAL A 117 7.72 -21.24 4.15
CA VAL A 117 6.78 -21.85 5.12
C VAL A 117 6.67 -21.01 6.38
N LEU A 118 7.80 -20.55 6.93
CA LEU A 118 7.80 -19.67 8.11
C LEU A 118 7.14 -18.32 7.83
N LEU A 119 7.40 -17.74 6.66
CA LEU A 119 6.81 -16.48 6.24
C LEU A 119 5.31 -16.60 6.07
N ILE A 120 4.83 -17.58 5.31
CA ILE A 120 3.40 -17.85 5.10
C ILE A 120 2.73 -18.14 6.44
N GLY A 121 3.32 -19.00 7.28
CA GLY A 121 2.80 -19.31 8.61
C GLY A 121 2.67 -18.05 9.48
N SER A 122 3.73 -17.25 9.59
CA SER A 122 3.71 -16.00 10.36
C SER A 122 2.70 -14.99 9.81
N THR A 123 2.62 -14.84 8.48
CA THR A 123 1.66 -13.99 7.78
C THR A 123 0.24 -14.44 8.10
N LEU A 124 -0.10 -15.72 7.97
CA LEU A 124 -1.46 -16.23 8.24
C LEU A 124 -1.85 -16.03 9.70
N LEU A 125 -0.94 -16.25 10.64
CA LEU A 125 -1.19 -16.05 12.07
C LEU A 125 -1.43 -14.57 12.43
N ARG A 126 -0.70 -13.65 11.80
CA ARG A 126 -0.76 -12.20 12.13
C ARG A 126 -1.72 -11.40 11.25
N ALA A 127 -2.09 -11.92 10.08
CA ALA A 127 -2.99 -11.28 9.13
C ALA A 127 -4.35 -10.88 9.71
N PRO A 128 -5.09 -11.72 10.47
CA PRO A 128 -6.43 -11.34 10.94
C PRO A 128 -6.40 -10.14 11.88
N GLY A 129 -5.39 -10.04 12.76
CA GLY A 129 -5.21 -8.88 13.63
C GLY A 129 -4.88 -7.61 12.85
N PHE A 130 -3.98 -7.73 11.87
CA PHE A 130 -3.58 -6.63 11.00
C PHE A 130 -4.75 -6.09 10.16
N VAL A 131 -5.51 -6.96 9.50
CA VAL A 131 -6.66 -6.57 8.68
C VAL A 131 -7.72 -5.88 9.55
N ARG A 132 -8.00 -6.40 10.75
CA ARG A 132 -8.94 -5.76 11.68
C ARG A 132 -8.46 -4.37 12.12
N ARG A 133 -7.15 -4.19 12.32
CA ARG A 133 -6.54 -2.90 12.66
C ARG A 133 -6.70 -1.90 11.53
N VAL A 134 -6.24 -2.23 10.32
CA VAL A 134 -6.32 -1.35 9.15
C VAL A 134 -7.77 -0.97 8.84
N ARG A 135 -8.71 -1.92 8.90
CA ARG A 135 -10.14 -1.64 8.70
C ARG A 135 -10.69 -0.65 9.73
N ARG A 136 -10.23 -0.71 10.99
CA ARG A 136 -10.65 0.24 12.03
C ARG A 136 -10.08 1.63 11.77
N GLU A 137 -8.80 1.72 11.40
CA GLU A 137 -8.12 2.99 11.12
C GLU A 137 -8.78 3.69 9.92
N LEU A 138 -9.07 2.98 8.83
CA LEU A 138 -9.78 3.54 7.67
C LEU A 138 -11.25 3.91 7.97
N ALA A 139 -11.93 3.16 8.84
CA ALA A 139 -13.30 3.48 9.25
C ALA A 139 -13.38 4.70 10.19
N GLN A 140 -12.25 5.11 10.80
CA GLN A 140 -12.15 6.24 11.72
C GLN A 140 -11.78 7.57 11.03
N GLU A 141 -11.55 7.57 9.70
CA GLU A 141 -11.33 8.79 8.90
C GLU A 141 -12.58 9.38 8.18
N PRO A 142 -13.83 9.39 8.72
CA PRO A 142 -14.96 10.03 8.03
C PRO A 142 -15.17 11.53 8.37
N GLY A 143 -14.20 12.25 8.96
CA GLY A 143 -14.45 13.67 9.28
C GLY A 143 -13.36 14.42 10.02
N LYS A 144 -12.30 14.82 9.31
CA LYS A 144 -11.57 16.05 9.63
C LYS A 144 -11.47 16.91 8.37
#